data_AF-A0A1V5I1V8-F1
#
_entry.id   AF-A0A1V5I1V8-F1
#
_cell.length_a   1.000
_cell.length_b   1.000
_cell.length_c   1.000
_cell.angle_alpha   90.00
_cell.angle_beta   90.00
_cell.angle_gamma   90.00
#
_symmetry.space_group_name_H-M   'P 1'
#
loop_
_entity.id
_entity.type
_entity.pdbx_description
1 polymer ?
#
loop_
_entity_poly.entity_id
_entity_poly.type
_entity_poly.pdbx_seq_one_letter_code
_entity_poly.pdbx_strand_id
1 'polypeptide(L)'
;MIALLLLSALALSVVLFLLRSPAPVGGQLRERGEMAVAIGGELAGAARVQLDMLPAEDRAEVEEMLEELERSVAAVNALLREARPDEAALSAAVEQLERSLEATR
;
A
#
# COMPACT_ATOMS: atom_id res chain seq x y z
N MET A 1 7.68 -21.73 -12.13
CA MET A 1 8.98 -21.56 -11.44
C MET A 1 9.38 -20.10 -11.30
N ILE A 2 9.33 -19.28 -12.36
CA ILE A 2 9.68 -17.85 -12.32
C ILE A 2 8.72 -17.03 -11.44
N ALA A 3 7.40 -17.26 -11.55
CA ALA A 3 6.41 -16.58 -10.70
C ALA A 3 6.63 -16.81 -9.19
N LEU A 4 7.05 -18.03 -8.80
CA LEU A 4 7.35 -18.37 -7.41
C LEU A 4 8.60 -17.64 -6.87
N LEU A 5 9.58 -17.38 -7.75
CA LEU A 5 10.80 -16.63 -7.43
C LEU A 5 10.52 -15.12 -7.30
N LEU A 6 9.60 -14.59 -8.09
CA LEU A 6 9.18 -13.18 -8.01
C LEU A 6 8.36 -12.92 -6.74
N LEU A 7 7.42 -13.81 -6.41
CA LEU A 7 6.64 -13.75 -5.15
C LEU A 7 7.54 -13.77 -3.92
N SER A 8 8.57 -14.62 -3.91
CA SER A 8 9.52 -14.71 -2.80
C SER A 8 10.45 -13.49 -2.71
N ALA A 9 10.83 -12.89 -3.84
CA ALA A 9 11.58 -11.63 -3.85
C ALA A 9 10.74 -10.43 -3.35
N LEU A 10 9.44 -10.40 -3.69
CA LEU A 10 8.49 -9.39 -3.23
C LEU A 10 8.29 -9.49 -1.72
N ALA A 11 8.02 -10.70 -1.22
CA ALA A 11 7.89 -10.97 0.21
C ALA A 11 9.17 -10.57 0.98
N LEU A 12 10.35 -10.88 0.42
CA LEU A 12 11.62 -10.50 1.03
C LEU A 12 11.82 -8.99 1.06
N SER A 13 11.41 -8.27 0.02
CA SER A 13 11.51 -6.81 -0.06
C SER A 13 10.58 -6.13 0.95
N VAL A 14 9.35 -6.63 1.10
CA VAL A 14 8.39 -6.18 2.12
C VAL A 14 8.93 -6.44 3.54
N VAL A 15 9.49 -7.62 3.79
CA VAL A 15 10.07 -7.96 5.10
C VAL A 15 11.28 -7.08 5.43
N LEU A 16 12.16 -6.82 4.46
CA LEU A 16 13.31 -5.92 4.63
C LEU A 16 12.89 -4.47 4.89
N PHE A 17 11.79 -4.03 4.28
CA PHE A 17 11.21 -2.71 4.52
C PHE A 17 10.64 -2.59 5.94
N LEU A 18 9.88 -3.60 6.39
CA LEU A 18 9.31 -3.66 7.74
C LEU A 18 10.38 -3.71 8.84
N LEU A 19 11.48 -4.42 8.60
CA LEU A 19 12.62 -4.49 9.53
C LEU A 19 13.36 -3.15 9.70
N ARG A 20 13.19 -2.22 8.75
CA ARG A 20 13.96 -0.97 8.71
C ARG A 20 13.20 0.23 9.31
N SER A 21 11.91 0.09 9.60
CA SER A 21 11.07 1.17 10.10
C SER A 21 10.90 1.10 11.63
N PRO A 22 11.49 2.01 12.42
CA PRO A 22 11.18 2.11 13.84
C PRO A 22 9.72 2.52 14.06
N ALA A 23 9.04 1.91 15.03
CA ALA A 23 7.64 2.20 15.35
C ALA A 23 7.49 3.59 16.03
N PRO A 24 6.46 4.40 15.70
CA PRO A 24 6.35 5.75 16.26
C PRO A 24 5.36 5.90 17.41
N VAL A 25 5.44 7.03 18.15
CA VAL A 25 4.58 7.46 19.28
C VAL A 25 4.16 8.94 19.07
N GLY A 26 2.85 9.24 18.94
CA GLY A 26 2.23 10.60 18.94
C GLY A 26 2.76 11.63 17.92
N GLY A 27 2.01 11.92 16.84
CA GLY A 27 2.61 12.09 15.50
C GLY A 27 2.46 10.80 14.68
N GLN A 28 2.16 9.72 15.41
CA GLN A 28 1.72 8.40 14.96
C GLN A 28 0.70 8.40 13.84
N LEU A 29 -0.38 9.18 13.85
CA LEU A 29 -1.39 9.04 12.78
C LEU A 29 -0.84 9.53 11.44
N ARG A 30 -0.17 10.69 11.45
CA ARG A 30 0.49 11.24 10.28
C ARG A 30 1.60 10.31 9.80
N GLU A 31 2.45 9.85 10.70
CA GLU A 31 3.57 8.95 10.38
C GLU A 31 3.10 7.55 9.94
N ARG A 32 2.04 7.02 10.55
CA ARG A 32 1.35 5.78 10.13
C ARG A 32 0.71 5.96 8.76
N GLY A 33 0.12 7.11 8.48
CA GLY A 33 -0.38 7.45 7.15
C GLY A 33 0.75 7.57 6.12
N GLU A 34 1.85 8.22 6.45
CA GLU A 34 3.04 8.33 5.59
C GLU A 34 3.65 6.94 5.32
N MET A 35 3.74 6.09 6.34
CA MET A 35 4.21 4.71 6.22
C MET A 35 3.26 3.85 5.37
N ALA A 36 1.94 3.94 5.61
CA ALA A 36 0.94 3.21 4.85
C ALA A 36 0.92 3.64 3.38
N VAL A 37 1.06 4.93 3.09
CA VAL A 37 1.21 5.48 1.73
C VAL A 37 2.49 4.99 1.07
N ALA A 38 3.61 4.96 1.79
CA ALA A 38 4.87 4.44 1.25
C ALA A 38 4.76 2.95 0.89
N ILE A 39 4.23 2.12 1.80
CA ILE A 39 4.03 0.69 1.57
C ILE A 39 3.04 0.47 0.41
N GLY A 40 1.88 1.12 0.44
CA GLY A 40 0.86 0.98 -0.59
C GLY A 40 1.32 1.47 -1.96
N GLY A 41 2.11 2.55 -2.01
CA GLY A 41 2.69 3.06 -3.26
C GLY A 41 3.72 2.12 -3.88
N GLU A 42 4.62 1.55 -3.07
CA GLU A 42 5.59 0.55 -3.53
C GLU A 42 4.91 -0.73 -4.00
N LEU A 43 3.91 -1.22 -3.26
CA LEU A 43 3.13 -2.40 -3.64
C LEU A 43 2.34 -2.15 -4.93
N ALA A 44 1.69 -0.99 -5.05
CA ALA A 44 0.95 -0.63 -6.27
C ALA A 44 1.90 -0.55 -7.48
N GLY A 45 3.06 0.10 -7.32
CA GLY A 45 4.08 0.18 -8.36
C GLY A 45 4.59 -1.20 -8.78
N ALA A 46 4.90 -2.08 -7.82
CA ALA A 46 5.35 -3.44 -8.09
C ALA A 46 4.25 -4.30 -8.73
N ALA A 47 2.99 -4.14 -8.30
CA ALA A 47 1.84 -4.84 -8.87
C ALA A 47 1.56 -4.39 -10.30
N ARG A 48 1.68 -3.09 -10.62
CA ARG A 48 1.52 -2.54 -11.97
C ARG A 48 2.48 -3.20 -12.98
N VAL A 49 3.75 -3.34 -12.59
CA VAL A 49 4.78 -3.99 -13.41
C VAL A 49 4.48 -5.47 -13.63
N GLN A 50 3.87 -6.13 -12.64
CA GLN A 50 3.51 -7.54 -12.73
C GLN A 50 2.20 -7.77 -13.49
N LEU A 51 1.27 -6.82 -13.46
CA LEU A 51 -0.03 -6.87 -14.12
C LEU A 51 0.11 -7.12 -15.63
N ASP A 52 1.12 -6.52 -16.26
CA ASP A 52 1.42 -6.70 -17.69
C ASP A 52 1.96 -8.09 -18.03
N MET A 53 2.36 -8.88 -17.02
CA MET A 53 2.84 -10.25 -17.16
C MET A 53 1.79 -11.32 -16.81
N LEU A 54 0.60 -10.90 -16.32
CA LEU A 54 -0.46 -11.83 -15.94
C LEU A 54 -1.28 -12.31 -17.14
N PRO A 55 -1.80 -13.55 -17.09
CA PRO A 55 -2.84 -14.02 -18.02
C PRO A 55 -4.08 -13.12 -17.95
N ALA A 56 -4.79 -12.95 -19.07
CA ALA A 56 -5.95 -12.04 -19.16
C ALA A 56 -7.08 -12.37 -18.18
N GLU A 57 -7.19 -13.63 -17.76
CA GLU A 57 -8.16 -14.15 -16.80
C GLU A 57 -7.92 -13.66 -15.36
N ASP A 58 -6.66 -13.56 -14.92
CA ASP A 58 -6.30 -13.05 -13.58
C ASP A 58 -6.07 -11.53 -13.58
N ARG A 59 -5.87 -10.94 -14.76
CA ARG A 59 -5.52 -9.52 -14.91
C ARG A 59 -6.61 -8.59 -14.40
N ALA A 60 -7.88 -8.88 -14.72
CA ALA A 60 -9.00 -7.99 -14.38
C ALA A 60 -9.22 -7.87 -12.86
N GLU A 61 -9.12 -8.99 -12.14
CA GLU A 61 -9.27 -9.01 -10.68
C GLU A 61 -8.13 -8.26 -9.98
N VAL A 62 -6.89 -8.50 -10.42
CA VAL A 62 -5.71 -7.81 -9.86
C VAL A 62 -5.72 -6.32 -10.23
N GLU A 63 -6.25 -5.95 -11.40
CA GLU A 63 -6.40 -4.55 -11.82
C GLU A 63 -7.42 -3.83 -10.93
N GLU A 64 -8.55 -4.45 -10.61
CA GLU A 64 -9.55 -3.89 -9.69
C GLU A 64 -8.98 -3.68 -8.27
N MET A 65 -8.28 -4.68 -7.73
CA MET A 65 -7.62 -4.58 -6.42
C MET A 65 -6.54 -3.49 -6.42
N LEU A 66 -5.77 -3.39 -7.51
CA LEU A 66 -4.72 -2.39 -7.66
C LEU A 66 -5.30 -0.98 -7.73
N GLU A 67 -6.38 -0.77 -8.49
CA GLU A 67 -7.07 0.51 -8.54
C GLU A 67 -7.64 0.93 -7.18
N GLU A 68 -8.14 -0.02 -6.38
CA GLU A 68 -8.60 0.26 -5.01
C GLU A 68 -7.45 0.67 -4.10
N LEU A 69 -6.31 -0.05 -4.16
CA LEU A 69 -5.12 0.29 -3.38
C LEU A 69 -4.59 1.68 -3.76
N GLU A 70 -4.47 1.98 -5.05
CA GLU A 70 -4.03 3.28 -5.56
C GLU A 70 -4.97 4.41 -5.10
N ARG A 71 -6.30 4.18 -5.13
CA ARG A 71 -7.29 5.13 -4.61
C ARG A 71 -7.11 5.38 -3.12
N SER A 72 -6.95 4.33 -2.31
CA SER A 72 -6.75 4.45 -0.87
C SER A 72 -5.45 5.17 -0.51
N VAL A 73 -4.36 4.89 -1.23
CA VAL A 73 -3.08 5.60 -1.10
C VAL A 73 -3.24 7.09 -1.44
N ALA A 74 -3.93 7.40 -2.54
CA ALA A 74 -4.17 8.77 -2.97
C ALA A 74 -5.00 9.57 -1.95
N ALA A 75 -6.03 8.94 -1.35
CA ALA A 75 -6.88 9.57 -0.33
C ALA A 75 -6.09 9.95 0.93
N VAL A 76 -5.24 9.06 1.45
CA VAL A 76 -4.39 9.36 2.61
C VAL A 76 -3.37 10.45 2.26
N ASN A 77 -2.72 10.37 1.10
CA ASN A 77 -1.73 11.35 0.67
C ASN A 77 -2.34 12.75 0.47
N ALA A 78 -3.58 12.85 -0.01
CA ALA A 78 -4.30 14.12 -0.13
C ALA A 78 -4.49 14.78 1.25
N LEU A 79 -4.97 14.03 2.24
CA LEU A 79 -5.17 14.52 3.61
C LEU A 79 -3.84 14.93 4.26
N LEU A 80 -2.78 14.14 4.11
CA LEU A 80 -1.46 14.45 4.68
C LEU A 80 -0.84 15.76 4.17
N ARG A 81 -1.21 16.20 2.95
CA ARG A 81 -0.75 17.45 2.34
C ARG A 81 -1.50 18.68 2.83
N GLU A 82 -2.64 18.50 3.50
CA GLU A 82 -3.38 19.61 4.08
C GLU A 82 -2.57 20.26 5.22
N ALA A 83 -2.65 21.59 5.31
CA ALA A 83 -1.95 22.32 6.37
C ALA A 83 -2.52 22.00 7.77
N ARG A 84 -3.80 21.62 7.82
CA ARG A 84 -4.52 21.15 9.02
C ARG A 84 -5.53 20.08 8.59
N PRO A 85 -5.10 18.82 8.44
CA PRO A 85 -6.01 17.74 8.08
C PRO A 85 -7.05 17.50 9.17
N ASP A 86 -8.25 17.14 8.76
CA ASP A 86 -9.23 16.54 9.65
C ASP A 86 -8.69 15.18 10.14
N GLU A 87 -8.38 15.09 11.44
CA GLU A 87 -7.80 13.90 12.05
C GLU A 87 -8.74 12.68 11.97
N ALA A 88 -10.06 12.89 12.02
CA ALA A 88 -11.02 11.79 11.91
C ALA A 88 -11.06 11.26 10.48
N ALA A 89 -11.04 12.16 9.49
CA ALA A 89 -10.95 11.78 8.08
C ALA A 89 -9.63 11.07 7.78
N LEU A 90 -8.50 11.57 8.32
CA LEU A 90 -7.18 10.95 8.16
C LEU A 90 -7.15 9.55 8.80
N SER A 91 -7.68 9.39 10.01
CA SER A 91 -7.76 8.09 10.68
C SER A 91 -8.56 7.08 9.86
N ALA A 92 -9.74 7.47 9.39
CA ALA A 92 -10.58 6.59 8.57
C ALA A 92 -9.90 6.20 7.23
N ALA A 93 -9.22 7.15 6.59
CA ALA A 93 -8.49 6.89 5.34
C ALA A 93 -7.29 5.95 5.57
N VAL A 94 -6.54 6.13 6.65
CA VAL A 94 -5.41 5.26 7.02
C VAL A 94 -5.89 3.86 7.36
N GLU A 95 -6.96 3.71 8.14
CA GLU A 95 -7.55 2.40 8.46
C GLU A 95 -8.10 1.69 7.23
N GLN A 96 -8.66 2.43 6.27
CA GLN A 96 -9.10 1.86 4.99
C GLN A 96 -7.90 1.34 4.19
N LEU A 97 -6.84 2.14 4.09
CA LEU A 97 -5.63 1.74 3.37
C LEU A 97 -4.99 0.50 4.01
N GLU A 98 -4.91 0.43 5.34
CA GLU A 98 -4.41 -0.75 6.04
C GLU A 98 -5.27 -1.99 5.80
N ARG A 99 -6.59 -1.87 5.77
CA ARG A 99 -7.48 -2.98 5.42
C ARG A 99 -7.27 -3.47 3.99
N SER A 100 -7.08 -2.56 3.03
CA SER A 100 -6.74 -2.93 1.64
C SER A 100 -5.38 -3.64 1.57
N LEU A 101 -4.40 -3.21 2.37
CA LEU A 101 -3.08 -3.84 2.47
C LEU A 101 -3.16 -5.25 3.09
N GLU A 102 -3.98 -5.42 4.13
CA GLU A 102 -4.22 -6.73 4.76
C GLU A 102 -4.92 -7.70 3.80
N ALA A 103 -5.90 -7.21 3.03
CA ALA A 103 -6.59 -8.03 2.02
C ALA A 103 -5.69 -8.48 0.86
N THR A 104 -4.54 -7.81 0.67
CA THR A 104 -3.56 -8.13 -0.38
C THR A 104 -2.49 -9.13 0.11
N ARG A 105 -2.46 -9.46 1.41
CA ARG A 105 -1.45 -10.32 2.05
C ARG A 105 -1.91 -11.76 2.23
#